data_AF-A0A6P1TQW1-F1
#
_entry.id   AF-A0A6P1TQW1-F1
#
_cell.length_a   1.000
_cell.length_b   1.000
_cell.length_c   1.000
_cell.angle_alpha   90.00
_cell.angle_beta   90.00
_cell.angle_gamma   90.00
#
_symmetry.space_group_name_H-M   'P 1'
#
loop_
_entity.id
_entity.type
_entity.pdbx_description
1 polymer ?
#
loop_
_entity_poly.entity_id
_entity_poly.type
_entity_poly.pdbx_seq_one_letter_code
_entity_poly.pdbx_strand_id
1 'polypeptide(L)'
;MRAGRKLIVILILFIIIFLFLYLIKPSHIITVGKEYNLVKKILIESDPDLFGENNLTITEKELNRLIAKDVSVKLQNKLPKGIILNGLYIELAENNIVVKTSMKTLSIHFGINLELQPIKVNGKLAFKVNEIHLGRLNLPLIVLKMSKTFQNNTYFINDNIKAINLINISELYCFENKLNINYTFNRDAIINTYIDPEHREAIQSFMKVLNKNQDSRFFFNDLLKAFITISMKEDLSKNFTRKIKKDFNSLDFNTKKDLFFLLLKYNLQVIKNLL
;
A
#
# COMPACT_ATOMS: atom_id res chain seq x y z
N MET A 1 8.27 -47.87 44.89
CA MET A 1 9.03 -46.77 44.23
C MET A 1 8.70 -46.51 42.74
N ARG A 2 7.91 -47.34 42.03
CA ARG A 2 7.60 -47.10 40.59
C ARG A 2 6.44 -46.11 40.33
N ALA A 3 5.50 -45.95 41.27
CA ALA A 3 4.33 -45.06 41.10
C ALA A 3 4.69 -43.56 41.20
N GLY A 4 5.55 -43.18 42.15
CA GLY A 4 5.99 -41.78 42.32
C GLY A 4 6.77 -41.23 41.12
N ARG A 5 7.57 -42.07 40.45
CA ARG A 5 8.29 -41.67 39.23
C ARG A 5 7.35 -41.40 38.05
N LYS A 6 6.27 -42.18 37.89
CA LYS A 6 5.26 -41.96 36.85
C LYS A 6 4.50 -40.65 37.08
N LEU A 7 4.15 -40.35 38.33
CA LEU A 7 3.51 -39.09 38.72
C LEU A 7 4.41 -37.87 38.44
N ILE A 8 5.71 -37.96 38.73
CA ILE A 8 6.68 -36.90 38.42
C ILE A 8 6.79 -36.68 36.91
N VAL A 9 6.86 -37.74 36.11
CA VAL A 9 6.94 -37.64 34.64
C VAL A 9 5.67 -36.99 34.06
N ILE A 10 4.49 -37.38 34.55
CA ILE A 10 3.21 -36.78 34.14
C ILE A 10 3.18 -35.29 34.51
N LEU A 11 3.61 -34.93 35.72
CA LEU A 11 3.65 -33.53 36.17
C LEU A 11 4.59 -32.68 35.32
N ILE A 12 5.80 -33.18 35.01
CA ILE A 12 6.76 -32.49 34.14
C ILE A 12 6.15 -32.27 32.74
N LEU A 13 5.46 -33.27 32.20
CA LEU A 13 4.78 -33.16 30.91
C LEU A 13 3.71 -32.04 30.93
N PHE A 14 2.90 -31.98 32.00
CA PHE A 14 1.90 -30.91 32.16
C PHE A 14 2.55 -29.52 32.24
N ILE A 15 3.67 -29.38 32.96
CA ILE A 15 4.41 -28.12 33.05
C ILE A 15 4.95 -27.71 31.68
N ILE A 16 5.52 -28.65 30.92
CA ILE A 16 6.03 -28.41 29.57
C ILE A 16 4.90 -27.97 28.64
N ILE A 17 3.75 -28.65 28.69
CA ILE A 17 2.58 -28.29 27.88
C ILE A 17 2.07 -26.89 28.27
N PHE A 18 1.96 -26.58 29.57
CA PHE A 18 1.51 -25.28 30.03
C PHE A 18 2.46 -24.16 29.63
N LEU A 19 3.77 -24.37 29.80
CA LEU A 19 4.81 -23.42 29.37
C LEU A 19 4.75 -23.20 27.86
N PHE A 20 4.58 -24.27 27.08
CA PHE A 20 4.42 -24.18 25.63
C PHE A 20 3.17 -23.37 25.25
N LEU A 21 2.01 -23.68 25.84
CA LEU A 21 0.75 -22.95 25.62
C LEU A 21 0.87 -21.47 25.99
N TYR A 22 1.63 -21.15 27.04
CA TYR A 22 1.92 -19.78 27.42
C TYR A 22 2.81 -19.07 26.39
N LEU A 23 3.85 -19.74 25.90
CA LEU A 23 4.81 -19.18 24.95
C LEU A 23 4.20 -18.90 23.57
N ILE A 24 3.23 -19.70 23.13
CA ILE A 24 2.57 -19.49 21.83
C ILE A 24 1.51 -18.38 21.87
N LYS A 25 1.10 -17.88 23.05
CA LYS A 25 0.02 -16.89 23.19
C LYS A 25 0.34 -15.60 22.42
N PRO A 26 -0.63 -15.02 21.69
CA PRO A 26 -0.41 -13.82 20.90
C PRO A 26 -0.13 -12.59 21.79
N SER A 27 0.73 -11.69 21.32
CA SER A 27 0.80 -10.30 21.81
C SER A 27 -0.51 -9.57 21.47
N HIS A 28 -0.94 -8.58 22.25
CA HIS A 28 -2.17 -7.82 21.98
C HIS A 28 -2.21 -7.28 20.53
N ILE A 29 -3.33 -7.51 19.84
CA ILE A 29 -3.52 -7.11 18.45
C ILE A 29 -4.75 -6.21 18.38
N ILE A 30 -4.58 -4.99 17.88
CA ILE A 30 -5.65 -4.02 17.72
C ILE A 30 -6.17 -4.11 16.29
N THR A 31 -7.42 -4.52 16.11
CA THR A 31 -8.09 -4.45 14.81
C THR A 31 -8.54 -3.01 14.59
N VAL A 32 -7.80 -2.25 13.79
CA VAL A 32 -8.14 -0.84 13.54
C VAL A 32 -9.24 -0.73 12.47
N GLY A 33 -10.30 0.02 12.79
CA GLY A 33 -11.49 0.19 11.95
C GLY A 33 -11.39 1.21 10.82
N LYS A 34 -12.51 1.30 10.07
CA LYS A 34 -12.83 2.09 8.85
C LYS A 34 -11.78 2.09 7.73
N GLU A 35 -12.31 1.83 6.53
CA GLU A 35 -11.61 1.71 5.26
C GLU A 35 -10.87 3.01 4.91
N TYR A 36 -9.59 2.90 4.55
CA TYR A 36 -8.74 4.02 4.14
C TYR A 36 -8.42 3.86 2.64
N ASN A 37 -8.69 4.87 1.83
CA ASN A 37 -8.52 4.79 0.38
C ASN A 37 -7.10 5.24 -0.03
N LEU A 38 -6.18 4.28 -0.22
CA LEU A 38 -4.79 4.55 -0.61
C LEU A 38 -4.67 5.34 -1.90
N VAL A 39 -5.55 5.05 -2.88
CA VAL A 39 -5.56 5.74 -4.17
C VAL A 39 -5.88 7.21 -3.97
N LYS A 40 -6.88 7.54 -3.14
CA LYS A 40 -7.24 8.93 -2.84
C LYS A 40 -6.08 9.67 -2.15
N LYS A 41 -5.40 9.02 -1.20
CA LYS A 41 -4.21 9.58 -0.55
C LYS A 41 -3.11 9.91 -1.57
N ILE A 42 -2.80 8.95 -2.45
CA ILE A 42 -1.72 9.05 -3.43
C ILE A 42 -2.04 10.07 -4.53
N LEU A 43 -3.26 10.05 -5.09
CA LEU A 43 -3.59 10.84 -6.28
C LEU A 43 -4.14 12.23 -5.97
N ILE A 44 -4.70 12.46 -4.78
CA ILE A 44 -5.44 13.69 -4.45
C ILE A 44 -4.87 14.37 -3.22
N GLU A 45 -4.80 13.68 -2.08
CA GLU A 45 -4.52 14.33 -0.78
C GLU A 45 -3.05 14.72 -0.59
N SER A 46 -2.11 14.02 -1.24
CA SER A 46 -0.67 14.29 -1.12
C SER A 46 -0.14 15.40 -2.04
N ASP A 47 -1.03 16.08 -2.77
CA ASP A 47 -0.69 17.06 -3.82
C ASP A 47 0.45 16.58 -4.76
N PRO A 48 0.32 15.38 -5.35
CA PRO A 48 1.43 14.74 -6.05
C PRO A 48 1.95 15.52 -7.25
N ASP A 49 3.24 15.41 -7.55
CA ASP A 49 3.80 15.73 -8.86
C ASP A 49 3.73 14.49 -9.78
N LEU A 50 2.76 14.44 -10.69
CA LEU A 50 2.58 13.32 -11.62
C LEU A 50 3.75 13.16 -12.62
N PHE A 51 4.68 14.12 -12.69
CA PHE A 51 5.85 14.13 -13.57
C PHE A 51 7.18 14.00 -12.82
N GLY A 52 7.15 14.16 -11.50
CA GLY A 52 8.33 14.20 -10.65
C GLY A 52 8.42 13.05 -9.66
N GLU A 53 9.39 13.18 -8.78
CA GLU A 53 9.54 12.31 -7.61
C GLU A 53 8.62 12.77 -6.50
N ASN A 54 7.99 11.81 -5.84
CA ASN A 54 7.03 12.04 -4.76
C ASN A 54 7.48 11.28 -3.52
N ASN A 55 7.13 11.81 -2.36
CA ASN A 55 7.27 11.14 -1.08
C ASN A 55 5.90 10.94 -0.45
N LEU A 56 5.59 9.72 -0.07
CA LEU A 56 4.42 9.38 0.72
C LEU A 56 4.85 8.90 2.10
N THR A 57 4.38 9.59 3.13
CA THR A 57 4.47 9.10 4.51
C THR A 57 3.16 8.43 4.91
N ILE A 58 3.26 7.17 5.34
CA ILE A 58 2.14 6.39 5.88
C ILE A 58 2.48 6.05 7.33
N THR A 59 1.66 6.51 8.27
CA THR A 59 1.80 6.12 9.67
C THR A 59 1.39 4.66 9.89
N GLU A 60 1.90 4.03 10.93
CA GLU A 60 1.51 2.67 11.31
C GLU A 60 -0.01 2.51 11.44
N LYS A 61 -0.68 3.50 12.04
CA LYS A 61 -2.14 3.51 12.18
C LYS A 61 -2.85 3.55 10.84
N GLU A 62 -2.37 4.36 9.89
CA GLU A 62 -2.92 4.40 8.53
C GLU A 62 -2.65 3.09 7.79
N LEU A 63 -1.45 2.51 7.92
CA LEU A 63 -1.11 1.23 7.31
C LEU A 63 -2.01 0.10 7.83
N ASN A 64 -2.26 0.04 9.13
CA ASN A 64 -3.19 -0.94 9.70
C ASN A 64 -4.63 -0.76 9.18
N ARG A 65 -5.11 0.49 9.03
CA ARG A 65 -6.42 0.76 8.43
C ARG A 65 -6.49 0.38 6.95
N LEU A 66 -5.38 0.57 6.25
CA LEU A 66 -5.23 0.32 4.82
C LEU A 66 -5.30 -1.17 4.49
N ILE A 67 -4.49 -1.99 5.16
CA ILE A 67 -4.26 -3.37 4.72
C ILE A 67 -4.70 -4.42 5.72
N ALA A 68 -4.89 -4.12 7.01
CA ALA A 68 -5.12 -5.18 7.99
C ALA A 68 -6.43 -5.93 7.76
N LYS A 69 -7.52 -5.24 7.40
CA LYS A 69 -8.82 -5.87 7.13
C LYS A 69 -8.78 -6.77 5.90
N ASP A 70 -8.28 -6.24 4.78
CA ASP A 70 -8.24 -6.97 3.51
C ASP A 70 -7.31 -8.19 3.58
N VAL A 71 -6.15 -8.02 4.22
CA VAL A 71 -5.22 -9.13 4.46
C VAL A 71 -5.85 -10.14 5.39
N SER A 72 -6.56 -9.71 6.45
CA SER A 72 -7.24 -10.63 7.37
C SER A 72 -8.27 -11.50 6.66
N VAL A 73 -9.11 -10.92 5.79
CA VAL A 73 -10.11 -11.67 5.02
C VAL A 73 -9.45 -12.66 4.06
N LYS A 74 -8.45 -12.21 3.30
CA LYS A 74 -7.72 -13.07 2.37
C LYS A 74 -6.98 -14.20 3.08
N LEU A 75 -6.40 -13.91 4.25
CA LEU A 75 -5.69 -14.88 5.06
C LEU A 75 -6.67 -15.89 5.65
N GLN A 76 -7.78 -15.45 6.23
CA GLN A 76 -8.82 -16.33 6.78
C GLN A 76 -9.32 -17.35 5.74
N ASN A 77 -9.49 -16.93 4.48
CA ASN A 77 -9.94 -17.81 3.40
C ASN A 77 -8.89 -18.84 2.95
N LYS A 78 -7.61 -18.63 3.30
CA LYS A 78 -6.50 -19.55 2.99
C LYS A 78 -6.13 -20.45 4.16
N LEU A 79 -6.63 -20.18 5.37
CA LEU A 79 -6.33 -20.99 6.55
C LEU A 79 -7.05 -22.35 6.49
N PRO A 80 -6.45 -23.41 7.04
CA PRO A 80 -7.12 -24.70 7.22
C PRO A 80 -8.45 -24.57 7.97
N LYS A 81 -9.41 -25.44 7.64
CA LYS A 81 -10.70 -25.51 8.36
C LYS A 81 -10.45 -25.71 9.86
N GLY A 82 -11.12 -24.90 10.69
CA GLY A 82 -10.98 -24.94 12.15
C GLY A 82 -9.94 -24.00 12.75
N ILE A 83 -9.23 -23.21 11.92
CA ILE A 83 -8.39 -22.10 12.37
C ILE A 83 -9.11 -20.77 12.08
N ILE A 84 -9.30 -19.97 13.13
CA ILE A 84 -9.95 -18.66 13.07
C ILE A 84 -8.89 -17.59 13.33
N LEU A 85 -8.77 -16.64 12.42
CA LEU A 85 -7.99 -15.43 12.60
C LEU A 85 -8.78 -14.45 13.48
N ASN A 86 -8.24 -14.14 14.65
CA ASN A 86 -8.84 -13.19 15.59
C ASN A 86 -8.33 -11.75 15.37
N GLY A 87 -7.17 -11.59 14.74
CA GLY A 87 -6.63 -10.27 14.45
C GLY A 87 -5.33 -10.31 13.65
N LEU A 88 -5.07 -9.18 13.00
CA LEU A 88 -3.82 -8.88 12.32
C LEU A 88 -3.42 -7.44 12.66
N TYR A 89 -2.14 -7.23 12.96
CA TYR A 89 -1.54 -5.94 13.19
C TYR A 89 -0.20 -5.86 12.49
N ILE A 90 0.14 -4.67 12.00
CA ILE A 90 1.40 -4.39 11.33
C ILE A 90 2.09 -3.32 12.15
N GLU A 91 3.21 -3.68 12.75
CA GLU A 91 4.07 -2.77 13.49
C GLU A 91 5.22 -2.34 12.57
N LEU A 92 5.52 -1.04 12.59
CA LEU A 92 6.61 -0.41 11.85
C LEU A 92 7.74 -0.16 12.83
N ALA A 93 8.81 -0.95 12.70
CA ALA A 93 10.04 -0.80 13.45
C ALA A 93 11.12 -0.20 12.54
N GLU A 94 12.25 0.21 13.14
CA GLU A 94 13.38 0.70 12.36
C GLU A 94 13.88 -0.39 11.40
N ASN A 95 13.89 -0.07 10.10
CA ASN A 95 14.27 -0.95 8.98
C ASN A 95 13.42 -2.22 8.80
N ASN A 96 12.39 -2.44 9.61
CA ASN A 96 11.64 -3.69 9.65
C ASN A 96 10.13 -3.46 9.77
N ILE A 97 9.34 -4.34 9.16
CA ILE A 97 7.89 -4.41 9.29
C ILE A 97 7.55 -5.72 10.00
N VAL A 98 6.90 -5.65 11.16
CA VAL A 98 6.50 -6.83 11.92
C VAL A 98 5.00 -7.07 11.72
N VAL A 99 4.66 -8.14 11.00
CA VAL A 99 3.28 -8.59 10.81
C VAL A 99 2.92 -9.55 11.93
N LYS A 100 2.07 -9.11 12.85
CA LYS A 100 1.59 -9.88 14.00
C LYS A 100 0.18 -10.40 13.71
N THR A 101 -0.03 -11.69 13.91
CA THR A 101 -1.35 -12.33 13.73
C THR A 101 -1.72 -13.11 14.97
N SER A 102 -3.03 -13.14 15.27
CA SER A 102 -3.60 -13.89 16.39
C SER A 102 -4.61 -14.86 15.83
N MET A 103 -4.43 -16.14 16.12
CA MET A 103 -5.24 -17.23 15.61
C MET A 103 -5.76 -18.08 16.77
N LYS A 104 -6.88 -18.75 16.52
CA LYS A 104 -7.51 -19.68 17.44
C LYS A 104 -7.85 -20.98 16.72
N THR A 105 -7.57 -22.10 17.35
CA THR A 105 -8.10 -23.41 16.97
C THR A 105 -8.61 -24.12 18.20
N LEU A 106 -9.87 -24.57 18.17
CA LEU A 106 -10.56 -25.14 19.34
C LEU A 106 -10.39 -24.23 20.59
N SER A 107 -9.58 -24.67 21.56
CA SER A 107 -9.30 -23.98 22.83
C SER A 107 -7.92 -23.33 22.89
N ILE A 108 -7.11 -23.44 21.82
CA ILE A 108 -5.74 -22.94 21.77
C ILE A 108 -5.71 -21.61 21.03
N HIS A 109 -5.19 -20.59 21.69
CA HIS A 109 -4.93 -19.27 21.12
C HIS A 109 -3.43 -19.13 20.88
N PHE A 110 -3.03 -18.84 19.65
CA PHE A 110 -1.62 -18.70 19.30
C PHE A 110 -1.38 -17.49 18.40
N GLY A 111 -0.18 -16.93 18.48
CA GLY A 111 0.25 -15.83 17.62
C GLY A 111 1.26 -16.28 16.57
N ILE A 112 1.26 -15.65 15.41
CA ILE A 112 2.37 -15.76 14.46
C ILE A 112 2.86 -14.35 14.15
N ASN A 113 4.15 -14.10 14.38
CA ASN A 113 4.80 -12.84 14.04
C ASN A 113 5.79 -13.10 12.91
N LEU A 114 5.77 -12.25 11.87
CA LEU A 114 6.71 -12.28 10.76
C LEU A 114 7.47 -10.96 10.75
N GLU A 115 8.79 -11.02 10.87
CA GLU A 115 9.65 -9.85 10.70
C GLU A 115 10.11 -9.76 9.24
N LEU A 116 9.71 -8.68 8.58
CA LEU A 116 9.93 -8.43 7.16
C LEU A 116 10.85 -7.22 6.98
N GLN A 117 11.94 -7.41 6.27
CA GLN A 117 12.80 -6.32 5.83
C GLN A 117 12.48 -5.97 4.37
N PRO A 118 12.10 -4.72 4.07
CA PRO A 118 11.96 -4.26 2.70
C PRO A 118 13.34 -4.27 2.02
N ILE A 119 13.42 -4.87 0.84
CA ILE A 119 14.62 -4.95 0.01
C ILE A 119 14.28 -4.68 -1.45
N LYS A 120 15.28 -4.29 -2.25
CA LYS A 120 15.15 -4.13 -3.69
C LYS A 120 15.88 -5.26 -4.40
N VAL A 121 15.17 -6.02 -5.23
CA VAL A 121 15.72 -7.14 -6.01
C VAL A 121 15.36 -6.92 -7.46
N ASN A 122 16.37 -6.76 -8.33
CA ASN A 122 16.19 -6.50 -9.77
C ASN A 122 15.25 -5.32 -10.06
N GLY A 123 15.37 -4.24 -9.28
CA GLY A 123 14.52 -3.06 -9.41
C GLY A 123 13.11 -3.19 -8.80
N LYS A 124 12.68 -4.38 -8.37
CA LYS A 124 11.38 -4.60 -7.73
C LYS A 124 11.49 -4.57 -6.21
N LEU A 125 10.48 -3.99 -5.55
CA LEU A 125 10.33 -4.05 -4.10
C LEU A 125 9.93 -5.46 -3.67
N ALA A 126 10.67 -6.01 -2.72
CA ALA A 126 10.40 -7.30 -2.12
C ALA A 126 10.57 -7.21 -0.60
N PHE A 127 10.08 -8.22 0.11
CA PHE A 127 10.22 -8.34 1.55
C PHE A 127 10.98 -9.61 1.89
N LYS A 128 12.15 -9.47 2.50
CA LYS A 128 12.89 -10.60 3.06
C LYS A 128 12.34 -10.91 4.44
N VAL A 129 11.99 -12.17 4.69
CA VAL A 129 11.64 -12.62 6.04
C VAL A 129 12.92 -12.86 6.82
N ASN A 130 13.11 -12.07 7.87
CA ASN A 130 14.25 -12.20 8.77
C ASN A 130 13.96 -13.20 9.89
N GLU A 131 12.77 -13.11 10.48
CA GLU A 131 12.37 -13.95 11.60
C GLU A 131 10.89 -14.34 11.54
N ILE A 132 10.57 -15.49 12.16
CA ILE A 132 9.22 -15.98 12.31
C ILE A 132 9.06 -16.44 13.75
N HIS A 133 8.04 -15.97 14.43
CA HIS A 133 7.77 -16.38 15.80
C HIS A 133 6.39 -17.03 15.91
N LEU A 134 6.30 -18.16 16.61
CA LEU A 134 5.04 -18.71 17.12
C LEU A 134 4.85 -18.20 18.55
N GLY A 135 4.07 -17.14 18.72
CA GLY A 135 4.01 -16.35 19.94
C GLY A 135 5.36 -15.73 20.23
N ARG A 136 6.07 -16.26 21.23
CA ARG A 136 7.41 -15.85 21.65
C ARG A 136 8.51 -16.82 21.19
N LEU A 137 8.16 -17.92 20.54
CA LEU A 137 9.11 -18.94 20.10
C LEU A 137 9.59 -18.62 18.68
N ASN A 138 10.88 -18.34 18.53
CA ASN A 138 11.48 -18.20 17.19
C ASN A 138 11.45 -19.55 16.46
N LEU A 139 10.95 -19.54 15.23
CA LEU A 139 10.87 -20.67 14.34
C LEU A 139 11.99 -20.60 13.31
N PRO A 140 12.60 -21.74 12.95
CA PRO A 140 13.62 -21.76 11.91
C PRO A 140 13.00 -21.37 10.56
N LEU A 141 13.67 -20.46 9.82
CA LEU A 141 13.20 -19.99 8.50
C LEU A 141 13.02 -21.12 7.47
N ILE A 142 13.60 -22.30 7.70
CA ILE A 142 13.39 -23.47 6.85
C ILE A 142 11.92 -23.86 6.72
N VAL A 143 11.08 -23.48 7.69
CA VAL A 143 9.61 -23.66 7.64
C VAL A 143 9.00 -22.91 6.44
N LEU A 144 9.58 -21.79 6.01
CA LEU A 144 9.12 -21.06 4.81
C LEU A 144 9.35 -21.80 3.51
N LYS A 145 10.38 -22.65 3.43
CA LYS A 145 10.66 -23.44 2.22
C LYS A 145 9.53 -24.41 1.89
N MET A 146 8.67 -24.71 2.86
CA MET A 146 7.46 -25.51 2.63
C MET A 146 6.37 -24.73 1.89
N SER A 147 6.47 -23.40 1.81
CA SER A 147 5.53 -22.54 1.10
C SER A 147 6.06 -22.20 -0.30
N LYS A 148 5.23 -22.42 -1.32
CA LYS A 148 5.50 -21.98 -2.70
C LYS A 148 5.51 -20.46 -2.88
N THR A 149 5.14 -19.71 -1.84
CA THR A 149 4.97 -18.25 -1.89
C THR A 149 6.27 -17.51 -1.65
N PHE A 150 7.21 -18.12 -0.93
CA PHE A 150 8.50 -17.52 -0.60
C PHE A 150 9.60 -18.16 -1.46
N GLN A 151 10.36 -17.32 -2.15
CA GLN A 151 11.56 -17.76 -2.87
C GLN A 151 12.77 -17.34 -2.04
N ASN A 152 13.52 -18.30 -1.49
CA ASN A 152 14.66 -18.02 -0.61
C ASN A 152 14.34 -17.06 0.55
N ASN A 153 13.19 -17.27 1.20
CA ASN A 153 12.65 -16.41 2.28
C ASN A 153 12.30 -14.98 1.83
N THR A 154 12.25 -14.72 0.53
CA THR A 154 11.81 -13.44 -0.04
C THR A 154 10.39 -13.57 -0.58
N TYR A 155 9.55 -12.61 -0.21
CA TYR A 155 8.22 -12.40 -0.75
C TYR A 155 8.25 -11.24 -1.74
N PHE A 156 7.88 -11.49 -2.99
CA PHE A 156 7.72 -10.45 -3.99
C PHE A 156 6.31 -9.89 -3.93
N ILE A 157 6.19 -8.56 -3.92
CA ILE A 157 4.89 -7.92 -4.01
C ILE A 157 4.28 -8.27 -5.38
N ASN A 158 3.04 -8.76 -5.35
CA ASN A 158 2.31 -9.05 -6.58
C ASN A 158 1.79 -7.73 -7.17
N ASP A 159 2.06 -7.51 -8.46
CA ASP A 159 1.64 -6.36 -9.29
C ASP A 159 0.09 -6.31 -9.51
N ASN A 160 -0.71 -6.93 -8.65
CA ASN A 160 -2.18 -6.95 -8.72
C ASN A 160 -2.85 -5.97 -7.75
N ILE A 161 -2.07 -5.20 -6.99
CA ILE A 161 -2.62 -4.14 -6.12
C ILE A 161 -2.76 -2.88 -6.98
N LYS A 162 -4.00 -2.49 -7.30
CA LYS A 162 -4.32 -1.35 -8.17
C LYS A 162 -3.49 -0.10 -7.84
N ALA A 163 -3.38 0.28 -6.56
CA ALA A 163 -2.62 1.45 -6.14
C ALA A 163 -1.12 1.34 -6.39
N ILE A 164 -0.54 0.14 -6.24
CA ILE A 164 0.89 -0.10 -6.52
C ILE A 164 1.17 -0.01 -8.01
N ASN A 165 0.22 -0.40 -8.87
CA ASN A 165 0.41 -0.30 -10.33
C ASN A 165 0.42 1.14 -10.85
N LEU A 166 -0.06 2.09 -10.05
CA LEU A 166 -0.04 3.52 -10.40
C LEU A 166 1.31 4.16 -10.10
N ILE A 167 2.16 3.51 -9.31
CA ILE A 167 3.41 4.11 -8.82
C ILE A 167 4.60 3.16 -9.05
N ASN A 168 5.74 3.73 -9.39
CA ASN A 168 7.02 3.05 -9.42
C ASN A 168 7.78 3.45 -8.15
N ILE A 169 7.82 2.54 -7.16
CA ILE A 169 8.53 2.78 -5.90
C ILE A 169 10.03 2.77 -6.16
N SER A 170 10.69 3.91 -5.94
CA SER A 170 12.15 4.04 -6.05
C SER A 170 12.83 3.54 -4.78
N GLU A 171 12.31 3.97 -3.62
CA GLU A 171 12.86 3.68 -2.29
C GLU A 171 11.75 3.52 -1.26
N LEU A 172 12.01 2.71 -0.24
CA LEU A 172 11.11 2.51 0.89
C LEU A 172 11.94 2.50 2.18
N TYR A 173 11.62 3.42 3.08
CA TYR A 173 12.28 3.55 4.37
C TYR A 173 11.28 3.26 5.48
N CYS A 174 11.63 2.29 6.33
CA CYS A 174 10.83 1.94 7.50
C CYS A 174 11.45 2.59 8.73
N PHE A 175 10.70 3.49 9.35
CA PHE A 175 11.05 4.09 10.64
C PHE A 175 10.06 3.60 11.69
N GLU A 176 10.39 3.84 12.96
CA GLU A 176 9.45 3.60 14.04
C GLU A 176 8.14 4.36 13.80
N ASN A 177 7.02 3.63 13.80
CA ASN A 177 5.65 4.12 13.59
C ASN A 177 5.34 4.75 12.22
N LYS A 178 6.26 4.79 11.25
CA LYS A 178 6.00 5.39 9.92
C LYS A 178 6.80 4.75 8.79
N LEU A 179 6.17 4.71 7.63
CA LEU A 179 6.72 4.19 6.38
C LEU A 179 6.83 5.36 5.39
N ASN A 180 8.03 5.62 4.90
CA ASN A 180 8.26 6.60 3.84
C ASN A 180 8.48 5.86 2.53
N ILE A 181 7.74 6.25 1.50
CA ILE A 181 7.79 5.66 0.17
C ILE A 181 8.17 6.77 -0.79
N ASN A 182 9.34 6.66 -1.42
CA ASN A 182 9.71 7.50 -2.56
C ASN A 182 9.24 6.80 -3.83
N TYR A 183 8.57 7.54 -4.71
CA TYR A 183 7.99 6.97 -5.92
C TYR A 183 7.85 7.98 -7.05
N THR A 184 7.75 7.47 -8.26
CA THR A 184 7.29 8.21 -9.44
C THR A 184 5.98 7.61 -9.93
N PHE A 185 5.20 8.35 -10.70
CA PHE A 185 3.94 7.83 -11.22
C PHE A 185 4.13 7.02 -12.52
N ASN A 186 3.40 5.91 -12.61
CA ASN A 186 3.15 5.23 -13.87
C ASN A 186 2.01 5.96 -14.59
N ARG A 187 2.37 6.99 -15.35
CA ARG A 187 1.42 7.89 -16.05
C ARG A 187 0.46 7.13 -16.96
N ASP A 188 0.95 6.14 -17.69
CA ASP A 188 0.12 5.35 -18.59
C ASP A 188 -0.92 4.52 -17.82
N ALA A 189 -0.53 3.96 -16.67
CA ALA A 189 -1.47 3.25 -15.79
C ALA A 189 -2.55 4.18 -15.24
N ILE A 190 -2.20 5.42 -14.84
CA ILE A 190 -3.17 6.41 -14.36
C ILE A 190 -4.14 6.80 -15.46
N ILE A 191 -3.64 7.15 -16.64
CA ILE A 191 -4.47 7.56 -17.78
C ILE A 191 -5.42 6.42 -18.16
N ASN A 192 -4.92 5.19 -18.25
CA ASN A 192 -5.76 4.05 -18.62
C ASN A 192 -6.78 3.65 -17.55
N THR A 193 -6.55 3.99 -16.28
CA THR A 193 -7.43 3.62 -15.16
C THR A 193 -8.49 4.68 -14.87
N TYR A 194 -8.12 5.96 -14.93
CA TYR A 194 -8.97 7.07 -14.44
C TYR A 194 -9.44 8.02 -15.54
N ILE A 195 -8.90 7.96 -16.75
CA ILE A 195 -9.34 8.82 -17.85
C ILE A 195 -10.24 8.00 -18.78
N ASP A 196 -11.41 8.57 -19.07
CA ASP A 196 -12.37 7.99 -20.00
C ASP A 196 -11.71 7.74 -21.36
N PRO A 197 -11.94 6.58 -22.00
CA PRO A 197 -11.29 6.22 -23.27
C PRO A 197 -11.35 7.32 -24.33
N GLU A 198 -12.48 8.01 -24.44
CA GLU A 198 -12.71 9.11 -25.39
C GLU A 198 -11.84 10.35 -25.14
N HIS A 199 -11.29 10.51 -23.94
CA HIS A 199 -10.45 11.67 -23.57
C HIS A 199 -8.94 11.34 -23.56
N ARG A 200 -8.56 10.06 -23.66
CA ARG A 200 -7.14 9.64 -23.54
C ARG A 200 -6.24 10.24 -24.61
N GLU A 201 -6.70 10.27 -25.86
CA GLU A 201 -5.93 10.86 -26.96
C GLU A 201 -5.70 12.37 -26.76
N ALA A 202 -6.70 13.05 -26.19
CA ALA A 202 -6.61 14.45 -25.86
C ALA A 202 -5.61 14.69 -24.72
N ILE A 203 -5.66 13.90 -23.64
CA ILE A 203 -4.69 13.97 -22.53
C ILE A 203 -3.26 13.71 -23.03
N GLN A 204 -3.05 12.73 -23.91
CA GLN A 204 -1.74 12.47 -24.51
C GLN A 204 -1.26 13.65 -25.37
N SER A 205 -2.17 14.29 -26.10
CA SER A 205 -1.86 15.48 -26.90
C SER A 205 -1.51 16.69 -26.03
N PHE A 206 -2.24 16.91 -24.93
CA PHE A 206 -1.90 17.93 -23.94
C PHE A 206 -0.54 17.66 -23.31
N MET A 207 -0.24 16.41 -22.96
CA MET A 207 1.07 16.05 -22.42
C MET A 207 2.21 16.47 -23.35
N LYS A 208 2.08 16.24 -24.67
CA LYS A 208 3.11 16.64 -25.65
C LYS A 208 3.32 18.16 -25.69
N VAL A 209 2.25 18.94 -25.61
CA VAL A 209 2.32 20.41 -25.61
C VAL A 209 2.87 20.94 -24.28
N LEU A 210 2.43 20.36 -23.17
CA LEU A 210 2.66 20.89 -21.83
C LEU A 210 3.93 20.38 -21.15
N ASN A 211 4.65 19.43 -21.76
CA ASN A 211 5.93 18.96 -21.22
C ASN A 211 7.14 19.84 -21.61
N LYS A 212 6.91 21.01 -22.23
CA LYS A 212 7.99 21.86 -22.77
C LYS A 212 8.73 22.70 -21.73
N ASN A 213 8.05 23.18 -20.70
CA ASN A 213 8.65 24.00 -19.64
C ASN A 213 8.03 23.66 -18.26
N GLN A 214 8.57 24.25 -17.20
CA GLN A 214 8.16 23.95 -15.83
C GLN A 214 6.72 24.39 -15.54
N ASP A 215 6.33 25.61 -15.93
CA ASP A 215 4.98 26.14 -15.71
C ASP A 215 3.90 25.31 -16.44
N SER A 216 4.20 24.89 -17.67
CA SER A 216 3.32 24.02 -18.45
C SER A 216 3.16 22.64 -17.80
N ARG A 217 4.23 22.09 -17.21
CA ARG A 217 4.17 20.83 -16.47
C ARG A 217 3.32 20.95 -15.22
N PHE A 218 3.45 22.05 -14.47
CA PHE A 218 2.60 22.31 -13.30
C PHE A 218 1.13 22.43 -13.70
N PHE A 219 0.84 23.20 -14.75
CA PHE A 219 -0.53 23.32 -15.26
C PHE A 219 -1.09 21.96 -15.72
N PHE A 220 -0.29 21.13 -16.41
CA PHE A 220 -0.74 19.81 -16.82
C PHE A 220 -0.98 18.87 -15.64
N ASN A 221 -0.14 18.94 -14.60
CA ASN A 221 -0.32 18.19 -13.37
C ASN A 221 -1.67 18.50 -12.72
N ASP A 222 -2.00 19.78 -12.60
CA ASP A 222 -3.28 20.23 -12.04
C ASP A 222 -4.47 19.85 -12.92
N LEU A 223 -4.33 19.95 -14.24
CA LEU A 223 -5.36 19.50 -15.19
C LEU A 223 -5.63 18.00 -15.04
N LEU A 224 -4.58 17.18 -14.99
CA LEU A 224 -4.71 15.73 -14.84
C LEU A 224 -5.33 15.35 -13.48
N LYS A 225 -4.96 16.03 -12.39
CA LYS A 225 -5.62 15.91 -11.08
C LYS A 225 -7.11 16.24 -11.15
N ALA A 226 -7.48 17.28 -11.90
CA ALA A 226 -8.88 17.66 -12.08
C ALA A 226 -9.68 16.54 -12.76
N PHE A 227 -9.14 15.96 -13.83
CA PHE A 227 -9.75 14.81 -14.50
C PHE A 227 -9.91 13.62 -13.56
N ILE A 228 -8.85 13.25 -12.83
CA ILE A 228 -8.91 12.12 -11.89
C ILE A 228 -9.98 12.35 -10.82
N THR A 229 -10.07 13.56 -10.27
CA THR A 229 -11.05 13.91 -9.24
C THR A 229 -12.48 13.78 -9.76
N ILE A 230 -12.75 14.30 -10.97
CA ILE A 230 -14.06 14.18 -11.63
C ILE A 230 -14.41 12.71 -11.90
N SER A 231 -13.46 11.92 -12.42
CA SER A 231 -13.66 10.49 -12.66
C SER A 231 -13.92 9.69 -11.39
N MET A 232 -13.37 10.14 -10.26
CA MET A 232 -13.64 9.58 -8.94
C MET A 232 -14.99 10.05 -8.35
N LYS A 233 -15.77 10.86 -9.08
CA LYS A 233 -17.05 11.45 -8.67
C LYS A 233 -16.92 12.34 -7.43
N GLU A 234 -15.79 13.02 -7.31
CA GLU A 234 -15.51 13.98 -6.25
C GLU A 234 -15.64 15.40 -6.80
N ASP A 235 -16.07 16.34 -5.96
CA ASP A 235 -16.21 17.74 -6.37
C ASP A 235 -14.84 18.45 -6.37
N LEU A 236 -14.59 19.23 -7.41
CA LEU A 236 -13.44 20.14 -7.44
C LEU A 236 -13.68 21.31 -6.49
N SER A 237 -12.77 21.53 -5.56
CA SER A 237 -12.86 22.69 -4.66
C SER A 237 -12.74 23.99 -5.45
N LYS A 238 -13.49 25.03 -5.05
CA LYS A 238 -13.41 26.36 -5.67
C LYS A 238 -11.98 26.92 -5.69
N ASN A 239 -11.18 26.61 -4.66
CA ASN A 239 -9.78 27.04 -4.58
C ASN A 239 -8.93 26.35 -5.64
N PHE A 240 -9.14 25.05 -5.87
CA PHE A 240 -8.43 24.30 -6.90
C PHE A 240 -8.82 24.76 -8.31
N THR A 241 -10.11 25.02 -8.58
CA THR A 241 -10.53 25.61 -9.87
C THR A 241 -9.90 26.98 -10.11
N ARG A 242 -9.80 27.84 -9.09
CA ARG A 242 -9.10 29.13 -9.19
C ARG A 242 -7.61 28.97 -9.48
N LYS A 243 -6.96 27.96 -8.88
CA LYS A 243 -5.56 27.62 -9.15
C LYS A 243 -5.36 27.25 -10.62
N ILE A 244 -6.19 26.34 -11.15
CA ILE A 244 -6.14 25.95 -12.58
C ILE A 244 -6.26 27.16 -13.51
N LYS A 245 -7.20 28.07 -13.25
CA LYS A 245 -7.36 29.30 -14.05
C LYS A 245 -6.14 30.21 -13.97
N LYS A 246 -5.56 30.36 -12.78
CA LYS A 246 -4.34 31.16 -12.58
C LYS A 246 -3.17 30.56 -13.35
N ASP A 247 -2.99 29.24 -13.27
CA ASP A 247 -1.88 28.52 -13.90
C ASP A 247 -2.04 28.46 -15.42
N PHE A 248 -3.28 28.41 -15.93
CA PHE A 248 -3.52 28.61 -17.37
C PHE A 248 -3.11 30.01 -17.82
N ASN A 249 -3.44 31.04 -17.03
CA ASN A 249 -3.13 32.43 -17.37
C ASN A 249 -1.63 32.75 -17.32
N SER A 250 -0.81 31.99 -16.60
CA SER A 250 0.65 32.17 -16.61
C SER A 250 1.34 31.55 -17.83
N LEU A 251 0.67 30.68 -18.60
CA LEU A 251 1.26 30.08 -19.80
C LEU A 251 1.56 31.12 -20.89
N ASP A 252 2.59 30.85 -21.69
CA ASP A 252 2.92 31.66 -22.84
C ASP A 252 1.83 31.58 -23.94
N PHE A 253 1.80 32.59 -24.80
CA PHE A 253 0.78 32.71 -25.84
C PHE A 253 0.74 31.51 -26.79
N ASN A 254 1.90 30.97 -27.18
CA ASN A 254 1.95 29.85 -28.13
C ASN A 254 1.39 28.58 -27.50
N THR A 255 1.77 28.29 -26.25
CA THR A 255 1.22 27.16 -25.50
C THR A 255 -0.30 27.29 -25.31
N LYS A 256 -0.80 28.46 -24.94
CA LYS A 256 -2.26 28.71 -24.83
C LYS A 256 -2.98 28.48 -26.15
N LYS A 257 -2.41 28.97 -27.26
CA LYS A 257 -2.97 28.78 -28.60
C LYS A 257 -3.07 27.30 -28.97
N ASP A 258 -1.98 26.55 -28.77
CA ASP A 258 -1.93 25.12 -29.05
C ASP A 258 -2.96 24.34 -28.19
N LEU A 259 -3.09 24.70 -26.91
CA LEU A 259 -4.11 24.13 -26.02
C LEU A 259 -5.53 24.42 -26.51
N PHE A 260 -5.82 25.66 -26.93
CA PHE A 260 -7.15 26.04 -27.42
C PHE A 260 -7.54 25.23 -28.66
N PHE A 261 -6.59 25.02 -29.59
CA PHE A 261 -6.81 24.16 -30.75
C PHE A 261 -7.13 22.72 -30.35
N LEU A 262 -6.40 22.16 -29.39
CA LEU A 262 -6.66 20.81 -28.89
C LEU A 262 -8.04 20.71 -28.20
N LEU A 263 -8.43 21.72 -27.42
CA LEU A 263 -9.74 21.77 -26.77
C LEU A 263 -10.90 21.80 -27.77
N LEU A 264 -10.73 22.51 -28.87
CA LEU A 264 -11.70 22.52 -29.98
C LEU A 264 -11.73 21.17 -30.69
N LYS A 265 -10.56 20.61 -31.02
CA LYS A 265 -10.43 19.33 -31.73
C LYS A 265 -11.11 18.18 -31.00
N TYR A 266 -10.94 18.10 -29.67
CA TYR A 266 -11.43 16.98 -28.86
C TYR A 266 -12.75 17.28 -28.13
N ASN A 267 -13.38 18.44 -28.38
CA ASN A 267 -14.64 18.87 -27.77
C ASN A 267 -14.73 18.67 -26.24
N LEU A 268 -13.67 19.02 -25.51
CA LEU A 268 -13.59 18.78 -24.06
C LEU A 268 -14.33 19.87 -23.27
N GLN A 269 -15.63 19.70 -23.12
CA GLN A 269 -16.50 20.65 -22.41
C GLN A 269 -16.14 20.78 -20.92
N VAL A 270 -15.60 19.72 -20.31
CA VAL A 270 -15.10 19.70 -18.93
C VAL A 270 -13.97 20.73 -18.73
N ILE A 271 -13.01 20.81 -19.65
CA ILE A 271 -11.88 21.76 -19.53
C ILE A 271 -12.34 23.19 -19.86
N LYS A 272 -13.26 23.37 -20.83
CA LYS A 272 -13.81 24.70 -21.13
C LYS A 272 -14.41 25.39 -19.91
N ASN A 273 -15.00 24.62 -18.98
CA ASN A 273 -15.55 25.15 -17.74
C ASN A 273 -14.50 25.43 -16.66
N LEU A 274 -13.33 24.78 -16.76
CA LEU A 274 -12.21 24.92 -15.82
C LEU A 274 -11.26 26.06 -16.16
N LEU A 275 -11.19 26.46 -17.42
CA LEU A 275 -10.40 27.60 -17.92
C LEU A 275 -11.19 28.91 -17.85
#